data_AF-A0A0N0UZ88-F1
#
_entry.id   AF-A0A0N0UZ88-F1
#
_cell.length_a   1.000
_cell.length_b   1.000
_cell.length_c   1.000
_cell.angle_alpha   90.00
_cell.angle_beta   90.00
_cell.angle_gamma   90.00
#
_symmetry.space_group_name_H-M   'P 1'
#
loop_
_entity.id
_entity.type
_entity.pdbx_description
1 polymer ?
#
loop_
_entity_poly.entity_id
_entity_poly.type
_entity_poly.pdbx_seq_one_letter_code
_entity_poly.pdbx_strand_id
1 'polypeptide(L)'
;MNPKTNQIQHFSKNHKQSSKIAKSIPLCMIEDHQHNIWIGTWGNGLFCYQRDTGIFTHYQYNSNNPNSISSNVIYDLLLDHTNTLWIATWGGGLNRFNFETQHFDHFKHEQDKSDTIIDNRVCHIYEDHNHNL
;
A
#
# COMPACT_ATOMS: atom_id res chain seq x y z
N MET A 1 4.36 13.35 -14.95
CA MET A 1 4.37 14.07 -16.25
C MET A 1 3.20 13.55 -17.05
N ASN A 2 2.24 14.38 -17.42
CA ASN A 2 1.14 13.94 -18.29
C ASN A 2 1.69 13.84 -19.73
N PRO A 3 1.71 12.65 -20.37
CA PRO A 3 2.31 12.48 -21.70
C PRO A 3 1.52 13.18 -22.83
N LYS A 4 0.27 13.57 -22.58
CA LYS A 4 -0.56 14.31 -23.53
C LYS A 4 -0.37 15.83 -23.43
N THR A 5 -0.08 16.34 -22.23
CA THR A 5 0.04 17.79 -21.98
C THR A 5 1.45 18.25 -21.65
N ASN A 6 2.39 17.32 -21.43
CA ASN A 6 3.74 17.55 -20.90
C ASN A 6 3.78 18.36 -19.59
N GLN A 7 2.66 18.49 -18.89
CA GLN A 7 2.59 19.19 -17.63
C GLN A 7 2.93 18.25 -16.47
N ILE A 8 3.68 18.77 -15.49
CA ILE A 8 3.86 18.13 -14.20
C ILE A 8 2.81 18.72 -13.27
N GLN A 9 1.84 17.90 -12.86
CA GLN A 9 0.88 18.30 -11.85
C GLN A 9 1.54 18.16 -10.47
N HIS A 10 1.80 19.28 -9.82
CA HIS A 10 2.35 19.30 -8.47
C HIS A 10 1.20 19.19 -7.47
N PHE A 11 1.03 18.03 -6.83
CA PHE A 11 0.06 17.81 -5.75
C PHE A 11 0.59 18.41 -4.44
N SER A 12 0.92 19.71 -4.46
CA SER A 12 1.18 20.47 -3.24
C SER A 12 0.30 21.71 -3.30
N LYS A 13 -0.92 21.57 -2.78
CA LYS A 13 -1.67 22.68 -2.21
C LYS A 13 -2.89 22.15 -1.47
N ASN A 14 -2.89 22.49 -0.17
CA ASN A 14 -3.96 22.47 0.81
C ASN A 14 -4.06 21.22 1.71
N HIS A 15 -4.19 21.50 3.01
CA HIS A 15 -4.34 20.65 4.18
C HIS A 15 -3.05 20.16 4.87
N LYS A 16 -3.06 20.27 6.20
CA LYS A 16 -2.06 19.80 7.18
C LYS A 16 -1.62 18.33 6.99
N GLN A 17 -2.30 17.55 6.14
CA GLN A 17 -1.92 16.18 5.78
C GLN A 17 -0.84 16.12 4.68
N SER A 18 -0.77 17.10 3.78
CA SER A 18 0.29 17.20 2.76
C SER A 18 1.70 17.28 3.37
N SER A 19 1.83 17.85 4.57
CA SER A 19 3.09 17.94 5.30
C SER A 19 3.57 16.60 5.86
N LYS A 20 2.68 15.62 6.07
CA LYS A 20 3.06 14.26 6.50
C LYS A 20 3.63 13.45 5.34
N ILE A 21 3.07 13.59 4.15
CA ILE A 21 3.58 12.96 2.92
C ILE A 21 4.89 13.62 2.50
N ALA A 22 5.00 14.94 2.60
CA ALA A 22 6.22 15.68 2.25
C ALA A 22 7.45 15.33 3.11
N LYS A 23 7.26 14.66 4.26
CA LYS A 23 8.35 14.15 5.12
C LYS A 23 8.64 12.66 4.91
N SER A 24 7.97 12.02 3.97
CA SER A 24 8.05 10.58 3.74
C SER A 24 8.66 10.30 2.37
N ILE A 25 9.42 9.21 2.27
CA ILE A 25 10.03 8.78 1.00
C ILE A 25 9.07 7.78 0.35
N PRO A 26 8.35 8.13 -0.73
CA PRO A 26 7.53 7.17 -1.47
C PRO A 26 8.43 6.14 -2.14
N LEU A 27 8.08 4.86 -2.02
CA LEU A 27 8.83 3.74 -2.61
C LEU A 27 8.10 3.12 -3.79
N CYS A 28 6.78 3.02 -3.70
CA CYS A 28 5.94 2.39 -4.71
C CYS A 28 4.60 3.12 -4.80
N MET A 29 3.95 2.99 -5.95
CA MET A 29 2.61 3.53 -6.14
C MET A 29 1.87 2.76 -7.22
N ILE A 30 0.56 2.62 -7.04
CA ILE A 30 -0.35 2.02 -8.02
C ILE A 30 -1.66 2.82 -8.06
N GLU A 31 -2.43 2.62 -9.12
CA GLU A 31 -3.78 3.14 -9.25
C GLU A 31 -4.77 1.97 -9.11
N ASP A 32 -5.85 2.17 -8.33
CA ASP A 32 -6.93 1.19 -8.23
C ASP A 32 -8.02 1.40 -9.30
N HIS A 33 -8.95 0.45 -9.40
CA HIS A 33 -10.06 0.53 -10.37
C HIS A 33 -11.04 1.69 -10.10
N GLN A 34 -11.00 2.27 -8.89
CA GLN A 34 -11.77 3.46 -8.53
C GLN A 34 -10.97 4.74 -8.76
N HIS A 35 -9.86 4.66 -9.50
CA HIS A 35 -9.02 5.80 -9.83
C HIS A 35 -8.36 6.46 -8.61
N ASN A 36 -8.28 5.78 -7.47
CA ASN A 36 -7.50 6.26 -6.32
C ASN A 36 -6.02 5.89 -6.50
N ILE A 37 -5.15 6.73 -5.98
CA ILE A 37 -3.71 6.49 -6.01
C ILE A 37 -3.25 5.99 -4.65
N TRP A 38 -2.69 4.79 -4.63
CA TRP A 38 -2.08 4.20 -3.45
C TRP A 38 -0.58 4.44 -3.47
N ILE A 39 -0.02 4.85 -2.33
CA ILE A 39 1.38 5.24 -2.19
C ILE A 39 1.98 4.56 -0.97
N GLY A 40 2.88 3.62 -1.20
CA GLY A 40 3.68 2.97 -0.17
C GLY A 40 4.93 3.80 0.15
N THR A 41 5.32 3.84 1.42
CA THR A 41 6.41 4.69 1.88
C THR A 41 7.46 3.95 2.71
N TRP A 42 8.66 4.52 2.76
CA TRP A 42 9.70 4.11 3.70
C TRP A 42 9.45 4.72 5.08
N GLY A 43 8.66 4.03 5.91
CA GLY A 43 8.55 4.30 7.34
C GLY A 43 7.34 5.13 7.77
N ASN A 44 6.48 5.58 6.85
CA ASN A 44 5.27 6.32 7.20
C ASN A 44 3.98 5.59 6.79
N GLY A 45 4.06 4.30 6.46
CA GLY A 45 2.91 3.47 6.11
C GLY A 45 2.41 3.71 4.69
N LEU A 46 1.10 3.61 4.52
CA LEU A 46 0.41 3.61 3.24
C LEU A 46 -0.54 4.81 3.16
N PHE A 47 -0.52 5.50 2.03
CA PHE A 47 -1.47 6.57 1.72
C PHE A 47 -2.39 6.15 0.58
N CYS A 48 -3.66 6.54 0.67
CA CYS A 48 -4.61 6.48 -0.43
C CYS A 48 -5.08 7.90 -0.75
N TYR A 49 -4.89 8.34 -1.98
CA TYR A 49 -5.35 9.61 -2.49
C TYR A 49 -6.60 9.40 -3.36
N GLN A 50 -7.74 9.84 -2.86
CA GLN A 50 -8.98 9.83 -3.64
C GLN A 50 -8.96 11.02 -4.60
N ARG A 51 -8.80 10.76 -5.89
CA ARG A 51 -8.63 11.82 -6.91
C ARG A 51 -9.86 12.71 -7.04
N ASP A 52 -11.04 12.13 -6.91
CA ASP A 52 -12.31 12.84 -7.09
C ASP A 52 -12.57 13.86 -5.98
N THR A 53 -12.18 13.55 -4.75
CA THR A 53 -12.42 14.40 -3.57
C THR A 53 -11.19 15.20 -3.15
N GLY A 54 -10.01 14.80 -3.63
CA GLY A 54 -8.72 15.35 -3.21
C GLY A 54 -8.32 14.95 -1.78
N ILE A 55 -8.97 13.96 -1.18
CA ILE A 55 -8.75 13.52 0.20
C ILE A 55 -7.61 12.50 0.27
N PHE A 56 -6.81 12.60 1.33
CA PHE A 56 -5.80 11.59 1.67
C PHE A 56 -6.25 10.79 2.90
N THR A 57 -6.31 9.48 2.75
CA THR A 57 -6.41 8.52 3.85
C THR A 57 -5.01 8.00 4.19
N HIS A 58 -4.68 7.94 5.48
CA HIS A 58 -3.39 7.50 5.98
C HIS A 58 -3.56 6.25 6.83
N TYR A 59 -2.94 5.15 6.39
CA TYR A 59 -2.91 3.88 7.09
C TYR A 59 -1.53 3.68 7.72
N GLN A 60 -1.48 3.56 9.04
CA GLN A 60 -0.26 3.40 9.82
C GLN A 60 -0.39 2.22 10.78
N TYR A 61 0.71 1.52 11.01
CA TYR A 61 0.79 0.45 11.99
C TYR A 61 0.39 0.98 13.38
N ASN A 62 -0.49 0.25 14.03
CA ASN A 62 -0.95 0.52 15.39
C ASN A 62 -0.96 -0.78 16.19
N SER A 63 -0.08 -0.89 17.19
CA SER A 63 0.05 -2.08 18.04
C SER A 63 -1.23 -2.44 18.82
N ASN A 64 -2.14 -1.48 19.00
CA ASN A 64 -3.41 -1.68 19.70
C ASN A 64 -4.57 -2.02 18.75
N ASN A 65 -4.33 -2.05 17.43
CA ASN A 65 -5.32 -2.41 16.43
C ASN A 65 -4.78 -3.55 15.54
N PRO A 66 -5.23 -4.80 15.75
CA PRO A 66 -4.78 -5.93 14.95
C PRO A 66 -5.19 -5.81 13.47
N ASN A 67 -6.18 -4.99 13.14
CA ASN A 67 -6.64 -4.76 11.77
C ASN A 67 -5.86 -3.64 11.07
N SER A 68 -4.85 -3.04 11.70
CA SER A 68 -3.97 -2.04 11.08
C SER A 68 -2.90 -2.70 10.22
N ILE A 69 -2.28 -1.95 9.32
CA ILE A 69 -1.17 -2.46 8.48
C ILE A 69 -0.02 -2.99 9.36
N SER A 70 0.58 -4.11 8.98
CA SER A 70 1.54 -4.82 9.85
C SER A 70 2.92 -4.15 9.99
N SER A 71 3.26 -3.21 9.11
CA SER A 71 4.52 -2.44 9.15
C SER A 71 4.36 -1.11 8.43
N ASN A 72 5.17 -0.12 8.81
CA ASN A 72 5.17 1.22 8.20
C ASN A 72 6.14 1.35 7.02
N VAL A 73 6.91 0.32 6.73
CA VAL A 73 7.84 0.29 5.59
C VAL A 73 7.22 -0.57 4.51
N ILE A 74 6.78 0.07 3.42
CA ILE A 74 6.06 -0.55 2.32
C ILE A 74 6.98 -0.59 1.11
N TYR A 75 7.31 -1.79 0.62
CA TYR A 75 8.19 -1.95 -0.53
C TYR A 75 7.43 -2.00 -1.84
N ASP A 76 6.29 -2.69 -1.85
CA ASP A 76 5.55 -2.92 -3.07
C ASP A 76 4.05 -3.00 -2.84
N LEU A 77 3.32 -2.69 -3.91
CA LEU A 77 1.87 -2.73 -3.95
C LEU A 77 1.46 -3.45 -5.23
N LEU A 78 0.51 -4.37 -5.11
CA LEU A 78 -0.08 -5.06 -6.24
C LEU A 78 -1.59 -5.05 -6.10
N LEU A 79 -2.27 -4.73 -7.19
CA LEU A 79 -3.70 -4.97 -7.33
C LEU A 79 -3.84 -6.21 -8.21
N ASP A 80 -4.40 -7.28 -7.66
CA ASP A 80 -4.61 -8.50 -8.43
C ASP A 80 -5.86 -8.41 -9.32
N HIS A 81 -6.03 -9.41 -10.19
CA HIS A 81 -7.18 -9.52 -11.09
C HIS A 81 -8.57 -9.55 -10.40
N THR A 82 -8.62 -9.81 -9.09
CA THR A 82 -9.86 -9.80 -8.29
C THR A 82 -10.14 -8.46 -7.62
N ASN A 83 -9.33 -7.44 -7.92
CA ASN A 83 -9.34 -6.13 -7.26
C ASN A 83 -8.92 -6.19 -5.79
N THR A 84 -8.10 -7.17 -5.41
CA THR A 84 -7.54 -7.24 -4.07
C THR A 84 -6.22 -6.50 -4.02
N LEU A 85 -6.09 -5.58 -3.05
CA LEU A 85 -4.85 -4.83 -2.83
C LEU A 85 -3.93 -5.62 -1.89
N TRP A 86 -2.79 -6.02 -2.43
CA TRP A 86 -1.70 -6.69 -1.74
C TRP A 86 -0.57 -5.69 -1.43
N ILE A 87 -0.05 -5.77 -0.21
CA ILE A 87 0.95 -4.83 0.30
C ILE A 87 2.13 -5.60 0.89
N ALA A 88 3.28 -5.47 0.23
CA ALA A 88 4.53 -6.05 0.66
C ALA A 88 5.22 -5.12 1.65
N THR A 89 5.56 -5.66 2.83
CA THR A 89 6.15 -4.88 3.90
C THR A 89 7.49 -5.41 4.34
N TRP A 90 8.31 -4.52 4.91
CA TRP A 90 9.54 -4.92 5.57
C TRP A 90 9.26 -5.41 6.99
N GLY A 91 9.51 -6.70 7.23
CA GLY A 91 9.41 -7.34 8.55
C GLY A 91 7.98 -7.61 9.04
N GLY A 92 6.96 -7.14 8.31
CA GLY A 92 5.56 -7.36 8.63
C GLY A 92 4.87 -8.42 7.77
N GLY A 93 5.59 -9.03 6.82
CA GLY A 93 5.04 -9.98 5.85
C GLY A 93 4.23 -9.30 4.76
N LEU A 94 3.23 -10.04 4.27
CA LEU A 94 2.29 -9.59 3.24
C LEU A 94 0.98 -9.17 3.90
N ASN A 95 0.41 -8.04 3.47
CA ASN A 95 -0.91 -7.61 3.93
C ASN A 95 -1.89 -7.67 2.75
N ARG A 96 -3.14 -8.02 3.03
CA ARG A 96 -4.26 -7.90 2.09
C ARG A 96 -5.23 -6.87 2.63
N PHE A 97 -5.52 -5.84 1.83
CA PHE A 97 -6.49 -4.81 2.20
C PHE A 97 -7.88 -5.15 1.67
N ASN A 98 -8.85 -5.17 2.58
CA ASN A 98 -10.25 -5.37 2.25
C ASN A 98 -10.93 -4.00 2.07
N PHE A 99 -11.37 -3.69 0.85
CA PHE A 99 -12.00 -2.41 0.51
C PHE A 99 -13.35 -2.19 1.21
N GLU A 100 -14.09 -3.25 1.55
CA GLU A 100 -15.40 -3.13 2.20
C GLU A 100 -15.25 -2.81 3.70
N THR A 101 -14.33 -3.51 4.38
CA THR A 101 -14.14 -3.37 5.84
C THR A 101 -13.06 -2.36 6.21
N GLN A 102 -12.21 -1.97 5.25
CA GLN A 102 -11.00 -1.17 5.45
C GLN A 102 -10.02 -1.78 6.45
N HIS A 103 -9.97 -3.11 6.54
CA HIS A 103 -9.06 -3.86 7.39
C HIS A 103 -7.91 -4.48 6.59
N PHE A 104 -6.82 -4.77 7.30
CA PHE A 104 -5.68 -5.50 6.78
C PHE A 104 -5.64 -6.92 7.37
N ASP A 105 -5.71 -7.92 6.50
CA ASP A 105 -5.36 -9.29 6.86
C ASP A 105 -3.85 -9.47 6.71
N HIS A 106 -3.19 -10.14 7.67
CA HIS A 106 -1.74 -10.32 7.67
C HIS A 106 -1.36 -11.77 7.37
N PHE A 107 -0.46 -11.93 6.42
CA PHE A 107 0.20 -13.20 6.13
C PHE A 107 1.65 -13.06 6.56
N LYS A 108 2.02 -13.74 7.64
CA LYS A 108 3.36 -13.71 8.22
C LYS A 108 3.96 -15.11 8.21
N HIS A 109 5.28 -15.17 8.15
CA HIS A 109 6.02 -16.40 8.38
C HIS A 109 5.79 -16.85 9.81
N GLU A 110 5.30 -18.08 9.98
CA GLU A 110 5.24 -18.76 11.27
C GLU A 110 6.20 -19.94 11.21
N GLN A 111 7.13 -19.99 12.15
CA GLN A 111 8.04 -21.13 12.29
C GLN A 111 7.20 -22.39 12.54
N ASP A 112 7.53 -23.47 11.82
CA ASP A 112 6.87 -24.79 11.89
C ASP A 112 5.51 -24.94 11.16
N LYS A 113 5.09 -23.93 10.38
CA LYS A 113 3.94 -24.04 9.46
C LYS A 113 4.36 -23.92 7.99
N SER A 114 4.25 -25.03 7.26
CA SER A 114 4.65 -25.14 5.84
C SER A 114 3.73 -24.39 4.87
N ASP A 115 2.59 -23.90 5.32
CA ASP A 115 1.61 -23.11 4.56
C ASP A 115 1.77 -21.59 4.75
N THR A 116 2.89 -21.13 5.34
CA THR A 116 3.20 -19.70 5.53
C THR A 116 4.28 -19.19 4.58
N ILE A 117 4.37 -17.86 4.44
CA ILE A 117 5.41 -17.23 3.62
C ILE A 117 6.81 -17.59 4.15
N ILE A 118 7.80 -17.68 3.26
CA ILE A 118 9.16 -18.14 3.60
C ILE A 118 9.99 -17.12 4.40
N ASP A 119 9.63 -15.83 4.34
CA ASP A 119 10.28 -14.71 5.07
C ASP A 119 9.25 -13.57 5.23
N ASN A 120 9.33 -12.83 6.34
CA ASN A 120 8.51 -11.64 6.60
C ASN A 120 8.98 -10.38 5.85
N ARG A 121 10.08 -10.46 5.10
CA ARG A 121 10.54 -9.41 4.19
C ARG A 121 10.07 -9.73 2.77
N VAL A 122 8.96 -9.11 2.39
CA VAL A 122 8.47 -9.18 1.02
C VAL A 122 8.91 -7.90 0.32
N CYS A 123 9.72 -8.04 -0.73
CA CYS A 123 10.28 -6.91 -1.46
C CYS A 123 9.49 -6.59 -2.74
N HIS A 124 8.93 -7.61 -3.37
CA HIS A 124 8.18 -7.49 -4.63
C HIS A 124 7.02 -8.48 -4.64
N ILE A 125 5.93 -8.07 -5.29
CA ILE A 125 4.77 -8.94 -5.54
C ILE A 125 4.49 -8.90 -7.04
N TYR A 126 4.23 -10.06 -7.63
CA TYR A 126 3.90 -10.17 -9.03
C TYR A 126 2.83 -11.23 -9.22
N GLU A 127 1.78 -10.91 -9.98
CA GLU A 127 0.77 -11.88 -10.39
C GLU A 127 1.08 -12.38 -11.81
N ASP A 128 1.14 -13.71 -11.98
CA ASP A 128 1.35 -14.35 -13.28
C ASP A 128 0.06 -14.41 -14.12
N HIS A 129 0.18 -14.85 -15.38
CA HIS A 129 -0.96 -14.95 -16.30
C HIS A 129 -2.04 -15.96 -15.86
N ASN A 130 -1.69 -16.90 -14.98
CA ASN A 130 -2.61 -17.90 -14.44
C ASN A 130 -3.23 -17.45 -13.11
N HIS A 131 -3.01 -16.19 -12.71
CA HIS A 131 -3.52 -15.60 -11.47
C HIS A 131 -2.89 -16.16 -10.20
N ASN A 132 -1.63 -16.59 -10.29
CA ASN A 132 -0.83 -16.93 -9.11
C ASN A 132 -0.01 -15.71 -8.68
N LEU A 133 0.01 -15.46 -7.36
CA LEU A 133 0.87 -14.50 -6.68
C LEU A 133 2.23 -15.09 -6.32
#